data_AF-A0A7V5W4X8-F1
#
_entry.id   AF-A0A7V5W4X8-F1
#
_cell.length_a   1.000
_cell.length_b   1.000
_cell.length_c   1.000
_cell.angle_alpha   90.00
_cell.angle_beta   90.00
_cell.angle_gamma   90.00
#
_symmetry.space_group_name_H-M   'P 1'
#
loop_
_entity.id
_entity.type
_entity.pdbx_description
1 polymer ?
#
loop_
_entity_poly.entity_id
_entity_poly.type
_entity_poly.pdbx_seq_one_letter_code
_entity_poly.pdbx_strand_id
1 'polypeptide(L)'
;MERSSRTKELLDRVERMVEEDPQVLVPVRKLWRRLQQECPWMAPPTLAEFLALLREDERFEYWPLGEPLEEETPARGGQWSVREAAACERGPRVKLRRIPVTEALLFQILRHHIRGLLEILR
;
A
#
# COMPACT_ATOMS: atom_id res chain seq x y z
N MET A 1 -14.10 -24.19 0.75
CA MET A 1 -14.91 -23.01 1.11
C MET A 1 -14.14 -21.99 1.96
N GLU A 2 -13.10 -22.38 2.71
CA GLU A 2 -12.34 -21.49 3.62
C GLU A 2 -11.44 -20.42 2.95
N ARG A 3 -10.90 -20.70 1.74
CA ARG A 3 -10.04 -19.74 1.03
C ARG A 3 -10.74 -18.40 0.72
N SER A 4 -12.04 -18.43 0.43
CA SER A 4 -12.81 -17.21 0.12
C SER A 4 -13.01 -16.32 1.35
N SER A 5 -13.20 -16.92 2.54
CA SER A 5 -13.38 -16.16 3.79
C SER A 5 -12.11 -15.43 4.22
N ARG A 6 -10.95 -16.11 4.15
CA ARG A 6 -9.66 -15.50 4.52
C ARG A 6 -9.23 -14.39 3.55
N THR A 7 -9.46 -14.60 2.25
CA THR A 7 -9.19 -13.56 1.25
C THR A 7 -10.09 -12.35 1.45
N LYS A 8 -11.37 -12.56 1.78
CA LYS A 8 -12.28 -11.45 2.09
C LYS A 8 -11.80 -10.66 3.31
N GLU A 9 -11.47 -11.34 4.40
CA GLU A 9 -10.96 -10.70 5.62
C GLU A 9 -9.65 -9.92 5.37
N LEU A 10 -8.76 -10.48 4.55
CA LEU A 10 -7.55 -9.80 4.08
C LEU A 10 -7.89 -8.48 3.40
N LEU A 11 -8.79 -8.52 2.41
CA LEU A 11 -9.14 -7.35 1.61
C LEU A 11 -9.94 -6.33 2.42
N ASP A 12 -10.77 -6.77 3.38
CA ASP A 12 -11.45 -5.90 4.34
C ASP A 12 -10.45 -5.20 5.29
N ARG A 13 -9.33 -5.84 5.61
CA ARG A 13 -8.24 -5.19 6.35
C ARG A 13 -7.50 -4.17 5.49
N VAL A 14 -7.22 -4.50 4.24
CA VAL A 14 -6.56 -3.59 3.30
C VAL A 14 -7.43 -2.37 3.01
N GLU A 15 -8.74 -2.54 2.84
CA GLU A 15 -9.67 -1.42 2.64
C GLU A 15 -9.56 -0.40 3.78
N ARG A 16 -9.57 -0.88 5.04
CA ARG A 16 -9.36 -0.01 6.21
C ARG A 16 -8.00 0.66 6.21
N MET A 17 -6.94 -0.06 5.86
CA MET A 17 -5.59 0.52 5.76
C MET A 17 -5.52 1.64 4.73
N VAL A 18 -6.19 1.49 3.58
CA VAL A 18 -6.23 2.53 2.52
C VAL A 18 -7.10 3.70 2.96
N GLU A 19 -8.21 3.46 3.66
CA GLU A 19 -9.09 4.51 4.18
C GLU A 19 -8.43 5.37 5.27
N GLU A 20 -7.61 4.76 6.12
CA GLU A 20 -6.87 5.43 7.20
C GLU A 20 -5.57 6.09 6.72
N ASP A 21 -5.08 5.76 5.52
CA ASP A 21 -3.81 6.29 5.02
C ASP A 21 -3.96 7.77 4.64
N PRO A 22 -3.07 8.66 5.10
CA PRO A 22 -3.10 10.07 4.69
C PRO A 22 -2.85 10.24 3.18
N GLN A 23 -2.26 9.24 2.52
CA GLN A 23 -2.13 9.19 1.07
C GLN A 23 -3.35 8.51 0.47
N VAL A 24 -3.93 9.16 -0.54
CA VAL A 24 -5.11 8.65 -1.25
C VAL A 24 -4.74 7.53 -2.22
N LEU A 25 -3.56 7.67 -2.85
CA LEU A 25 -2.95 6.68 -3.72
C LEU A 25 -1.81 6.03 -2.95
N VAL A 26 -2.12 4.91 -2.31
CA VAL A 26 -1.22 4.22 -1.39
C VAL A 26 -0.33 3.25 -2.17
N PRO A 27 0.99 3.25 -1.93
CA PRO A 27 1.89 2.23 -2.47
C PRO A 27 1.49 0.81 -2.06
N VAL A 28 1.37 -0.11 -3.02
CA VAL A 28 0.97 -1.49 -2.72
C VAL A 28 1.97 -2.19 -1.80
N ARG A 29 3.26 -1.89 -1.93
CA ARG A 29 4.31 -2.49 -1.11
C ARG A 29 4.20 -2.06 0.36
N LYS A 30 3.85 -0.79 0.60
CA LYS A 30 3.55 -0.25 1.95
C LYS A 30 2.41 -1.04 2.59
N LEU A 31 1.30 -1.25 1.87
CA LEU A 31 0.16 -2.04 2.35
C LEU A 31 0.54 -3.49 2.64
N TRP A 32 1.26 -4.14 1.72
CA TRP A 32 1.69 -5.53 1.87
C TRP A 32 2.58 -5.73 3.10
N ARG A 33 3.55 -4.84 3.32
CA ARG A 33 4.43 -4.89 4.50
C ARG A 33 3.66 -4.62 5.80
N ARG A 34 2.77 -3.62 5.80
CA ARG A 34 1.91 -3.30 6.95
C ARG A 34 1.02 -4.48 7.31
N LEU A 35 0.48 -5.19 6.32
CA LEU A 35 -0.28 -6.42 6.52
C LEU A 35 0.54 -7.52 7.19
N GLN A 36 1.79 -7.72 6.77
CA GLN A 36 2.70 -8.70 7.42
C GLN A 36 2.97 -8.38 8.90
N GLN A 37 3.00 -7.09 9.23
CA GLN A 37 3.26 -6.61 10.60
C GLN A 37 2.03 -6.68 11.49
N GLU A 38 0.87 -6.26 10.99
CA GLU A 38 -0.38 -6.18 11.77
C GLU A 38 -1.15 -7.50 11.83
N CYS A 39 -0.96 -8.38 10.86
CA CYS A 39 -1.65 -9.65 10.74
C CYS A 39 -0.68 -10.83 10.63
N PRO A 40 0.24 -11.02 11.59
CA PRO A 40 1.24 -12.11 11.54
C PRO A 40 0.62 -13.50 11.61
N TRP A 41 -0.64 -13.60 12.06
CA TRP A 41 -1.44 -14.83 12.12
C TRP A 41 -2.00 -15.26 10.76
N MET A 42 -2.00 -14.36 9.77
CA MET A 42 -2.28 -14.71 8.38
C MET A 42 -0.95 -15.02 7.70
N ALA A 43 -0.76 -16.21 7.17
CA ALA A 43 0.34 -16.45 6.22
C ALA A 43 0.14 -15.47 5.04
N PRO A 44 0.93 -14.40 4.93
CA PRO A 44 0.63 -13.33 3.99
C PRO A 44 0.93 -13.83 2.58
N PRO A 45 0.11 -13.47 1.58
CA PRO A 45 0.42 -13.81 0.19
C PRO A 45 1.77 -13.22 -0.20
N THR A 46 2.40 -13.79 -1.23
CA THR A 46 3.51 -13.13 -1.91
C THR A 46 3.07 -11.76 -2.44
N LEU A 47 4.02 -10.86 -2.72
CA LEU A 47 3.67 -9.54 -3.26
C LEU A 47 2.93 -9.65 -4.60
N ALA A 48 3.28 -10.63 -5.44
CA ALA A 48 2.62 -10.89 -6.72
C ALA A 48 1.17 -11.36 -6.53
N GLU A 49 0.93 -12.30 -5.61
CA GLU A 49 -0.42 -12.76 -5.25
C GLU A 49 -1.25 -11.62 -4.65
N PHE A 50 -0.65 -10.81 -3.78
CA PHE A 50 -1.31 -9.63 -3.21
C PHE A 50 -1.74 -8.62 -4.28
N LEU A 51 -0.86 -8.35 -5.25
CA LEU A 51 -1.16 -7.51 -6.41
C LEU A 51 -2.29 -8.08 -7.26
N ALA A 52 -2.33 -9.39 -7.49
CA ALA A 52 -3.41 -10.03 -8.21
C ALA A 52 -4.75 -9.86 -7.47
N LEU A 53 -4.78 -10.12 -6.17
CA LEU A 53 -5.98 -9.94 -5.33
C LEU A 53 -6.53 -8.52 -5.39
N LEU A 54 -5.67 -7.50 -5.34
CA LEU A 54 -6.10 -6.10 -5.43
C LEU A 54 -6.60 -5.71 -6.83
N ARG A 55 -6.10 -6.34 -7.89
CA ARG A 55 -6.56 -6.08 -9.26
C ARG A 55 -7.92 -6.72 -9.55
N GLU A 56 -8.19 -7.86 -8.91
CA GLU A 56 -9.43 -8.62 -9.09
C GLU A 56 -10.60 -8.07 -8.26
N ASP A 57 -10.33 -7.37 -7.15
CA ASP A 57 -11.37 -6.83 -6.26
C ASP A 57 -11.83 -5.42 -6.71
N GLU A 58 -13.14 -5.29 -6.95
CA GLU A 58 -13.77 -4.09 -7.51
C GLU A 58 -13.71 -2.85 -6.61
N ARG A 59 -13.47 -3.02 -5.30
CA ARG A 59 -13.34 -1.91 -4.36
C ARG A 59 -12.09 -1.10 -4.62
N PHE A 60 -11.10 -1.71 -5.26
CA PHE A 60 -9.81 -1.11 -5.50
C PHE A 60 -9.70 -0.61 -6.93
N GLU A 61 -8.97 0.48 -7.08
CA GLU A 61 -8.56 1.00 -8.37
C GLU A 61 -7.03 0.95 -8.43
N TYR A 62 -6.52 0.11 -9.33
CA TYR A 62 -5.10 -0.16 -9.49
C TYR A 62 -4.46 0.87 -10.44
N TRP A 63 -3.36 1.46 -10.00
CA TRP A 63 -2.60 2.44 -10.76
C TRP A 63 -1.18 1.90 -10.99
N PRO A 64 -0.79 1.59 -12.25
CA PRO A 64 0.53 1.06 -12.57
C PRO A 64 1.64 2.11 -12.46
N LEU A 65 1.32 3.34 -12.05
CA LEU A 65 2.28 4.44 -11.92
C LEU A 65 3.35 4.10 -10.88
N GLY A 66 4.62 4.20 -11.31
CA GLY A 66 5.81 3.92 -10.51
C GLY A 66 6.86 3.23 -11.36
N GLU A 67 8.15 3.46 -11.08
CA GLU A 67 9.20 2.69 -11.74
C GLU A 67 9.04 1.20 -11.37
N PRO A 68 9.13 0.27 -12.35
CA PRO A 68 9.16 -1.15 -12.06
C PRO A 68 10.37 -1.45 -11.18
N LEU A 69 10.15 -2.12 -10.05
CA LEU A 69 11.22 -2.43 -9.11
C LEU A 69 11.75 -3.84 -9.35
N GLU A 70 13.06 -3.97 -9.46
CA GLU A 70 13.78 -5.24 -9.33
C GLU A 70 13.49 -5.87 -7.95
N GLU A 71 13.36 -7.19 -7.89
CA GLU A 71 13.00 -7.93 -6.67
C GLU A 71 14.05 -7.75 -5.57
N GLU A 72 13.82 -6.81 -4.64
CA GLU A 72 14.58 -6.79 -3.38
C GLU A 72 13.95 -7.73 -2.35
N THR A 73 14.78 -8.64 -1.84
CA THR A 73 14.47 -9.65 -0.82
C THR A 73 13.92 -9.05 0.47
N PRO A 74 12.97 -9.71 1.16
CA PRO A 74 12.44 -9.19 2.41
C PRO A 74 13.51 -9.25 3.50
N ALA A 75 13.96 -8.08 3.96
CA ALA A 75 14.71 -7.98 5.22
C ALA A 75 13.83 -8.54 6.36
N ARG A 76 14.39 -9.52 7.07
CA ARG A 76 13.82 -10.13 8.29
C ARG A 76 14.08 -9.18 9.47
N GLY A 77 13.01 -8.68 10.08
CA GLY A 77 12.98 -8.18 11.47
C GLY A 77 13.90 -7.01 11.80
N GLY A 78 13.33 -5.81 11.94
CA GLY A 78 14.04 -4.65 12.46
C GLY A 78 13.27 -3.34 12.28
N GLN A 79 13.60 -2.36 13.11
CA GLN A 79 13.19 -0.96 12.98
C GLN A 79 13.63 -0.46 11.61
N TRP A 80 12.71 0.11 10.82
CA TRP A 80 12.94 0.40 9.40
C TRP A 80 14.14 1.31 9.20
N SER A 81 15.10 0.88 8.37
CA SER A 81 16.05 1.83 7.83
C SER A 81 15.29 2.81 6.93
N VAL A 82 15.74 4.07 6.88
CA VAL A 82 15.18 5.11 6.00
C VAL A 82 15.12 4.63 4.55
N ARG A 83 16.10 3.80 4.14
CA ARG A 83 16.18 3.21 2.80
C ARG A 83 15.06 2.20 2.52
N GLU A 84 14.73 1.35 3.48
CA GLU A 84 13.64 0.37 3.34
C GLU A 84 12.27 1.04 3.34
N ALA A 85 12.08 2.09 4.14
CA ALA A 85 10.88 2.90 4.13
C ALA A 85 10.70 3.57 2.75
N ALA A 86 11.76 4.16 2.21
CA ALA A 86 11.75 4.75 0.86
C ALA A 86 11.48 3.72 -0.24
N ALA A 87 11.96 2.48 -0.09
CA ALA A 87 11.69 1.40 -1.04
C ALA A 87 10.22 0.93 -1.02
N CYS A 88 9.48 1.16 0.06
CA CYS A 88 8.05 0.85 0.15
C CYS A 88 7.16 1.88 -0.56
N GLU A 89 7.68 3.07 -0.84
CA GLU A 89 6.97 4.16 -1.54
C GLU A 89 7.00 4.02 -3.08
N ARG A 90 7.75 3.03 -3.59
CA ARG A 90 7.93 2.75 -5.02
C ARG A 90 6.93 1.74 -5.57
N GLY A 91 6.83 1.72 -6.90
CA GLY A 91 6.02 0.75 -7.63
C GLY A 91 4.53 1.13 -7.65
N PRO A 92 3.65 0.16 -7.97
CA PRO A 92 2.25 0.44 -8.22
C PRO A 92 1.52 0.90 -6.98
N ARG A 93 0.44 1.66 -7.23
CA ARG A 93 -0.40 2.24 -6.20
C ARG A 93 -1.83 1.76 -6.32
N VAL A 94 -2.56 1.90 -5.23
CA VAL A 94 -3.97 1.58 -5.16
C VAL A 94 -4.72 2.69 -4.44
N LYS A 95 -5.96 2.93 -4.87
CA LYS A 95 -6.93 3.73 -4.12
C LYS A 95 -8.24 2.97 -3.99
N LEU A 96 -9.10 3.41 -3.08
CA LEU A 96 -10.49 2.93 -3.07
C LEU A 96 -11.23 3.55 -4.26
N ARG A 97 -11.90 2.71 -5.05
CA ARG A 97 -12.69 3.12 -6.22
C ARG A 97 -13.80 4.09 -5.84
N ARG A 98 -14.41 3.91 -4.65
CA ARG A 98 -15.44 4.79 -4.09
C ARG A 98 -14.96 6.21 -3.80
N ILE A 99 -13.65 6.44 -3.73
CA ILE A 99 -13.06 7.77 -3.50
C ILE A 99 -12.73 8.38 -4.87
N PRO A 100 -13.51 9.39 -5.33
CA PRO A 100 -13.21 10.06 -6.58
C PRO A 100 -11.94 10.91 -6.44
N VAL A 101 -11.10 10.93 -7.47
CA VAL A 101 -9.96 11.84 -7.51
C VAL A 101 -10.49 13.23 -7.81
N THR A 102 -10.48 14.11 -6.81
CA THR A 102 -10.89 15.50 -6.93
C THR A 102 -9.68 16.43 -6.82
N GLU A 103 -9.81 17.68 -7.25
CA GLU A 103 -8.74 18.68 -7.10
C GLU A 103 -8.32 18.84 -5.63
N ALA A 104 -9.29 18.91 -4.72
CA ALA A 104 -9.03 19.00 -3.29
C ALA A 104 -8.16 17.83 -2.79
N LEU A 105 -8.41 16.64 -3.31
CA LEU A 105 -7.67 15.42 -3.00
C LEU A 105 -6.24 15.48 -3.54
N LEU A 106 -6.06 15.95 -4.78
CA LEU A 106 -4.74 16.16 -5.37
C LEU A 106 -3.92 17.19 -4.56
N PHE A 107 -4.54 18.28 -4.13
CA PHE A 107 -3.89 19.26 -3.26
C PHE A 107 -3.48 18.67 -1.91
N GLN A 108 -4.31 17.80 -1.31
CA GLN A 108 -3.95 17.10 -0.07
C GLN A 108 -2.74 16.19 -0.27
N ILE A 109 -2.71 15.41 -1.35
CA ILE A 109 -1.58 14.54 -1.70
C ILE A 109 -0.30 15.36 -1.88
N LEU A 110 -0.35 16.43 -2.68
CA LEU A 110 0.81 17.31 -2.91
C LEU A 110 1.30 17.94 -1.60
N ARG A 111 0.39 18.43 -0.76
CA ARG A 111 0.73 19.02 0.54
C ARG A 111 1.41 18.00 1.45
N HIS A 112 0.95 16.75 1.47
CA HIS A 112 1.59 15.69 2.24
C HIS A 112 3.03 15.43 1.76
N HIS A 113 3.24 15.29 0.44
CA HIS A 113 4.58 15.11 -0.11
C HIS A 113 5.52 16.29 0.16
N ILE A 114 5.03 17.53 0.00
CA ILE A 114 5.82 18.74 0.29
C ILE A 114 6.21 18.79 1.77
N ARG A 115 5.29 18.45 2.69
CA ARG A 115 5.60 18.38 4.13
C ARG A 115 6.70 17.36 4.41
N GLY A 116 6.61 16.17 3.84
CA GLY A 116 7.65 15.14 3.99
C GLY A 116 9.02 15.63 3.48
N LEU A 117 9.07 16.31 2.33
CA LEU A 117 10.31 16.90 1.83
C LEU A 117 10.87 17.98 2.76
N LEU A 118 10.02 18.82 3.33
CA LEU A 118 10.43 19.86 4.28
C LEU A 118 10.95 19.28 5.60
N GLU A 119 10.43 18.13 6.04
CA GLU A 119 10.92 17.44 7.24
C GLU A 119 12.32 16.85 7.04
N ILE A 120 12.66 16.39 5.83
CA ILE A 120 14.01 15.90 5.50
C ILE A 120 15.05 17.03 5.52
N LEU A 121 14.62 18.26 5.20
CA LEU A 121 15.50 19.43 5.15
C LEU A 121 15.74 20.08 6.54
N ARG A 122 15.10 19.56 7.60
CA ARG A 122 15.27 20.03 8.98
C ARG A 122 16.25 19.15 9.74
#